data_AF-I4W7R8-F1
#
_entry.id   AF-I4W7R8-F1
#
_cell.length_a   1.000
_cell.length_b   1.000
_cell.length_c   1.000
_cell.angle_alpha   90.00
_cell.angle_beta   90.00
_cell.angle_gamma   90.00
#
_symmetry.space_group_name_H-M   'P 1'
#
loop_
_entity.id
_entity.type
_entity.pdbx_description
1 polymer ?
#
loop_
_entity_poly.entity_id
_entity_poly.type
_entity_poly.pdbx_seq_one_letter_code
_entity_poly.pdbx_strand_id
1 'polypeptide(L)' 'MNKHWGIEKRASFPGVRALADFYGVDPATGKYIYDIGGSNYTDKNGNYAPQTLPIYDDSYGTGDLIQRWSVQLTVRYKF' A
#
# COMPACT_ATOMS: atom_id res chain seq x y z
N MET A 1 24.53 -4.45 -2.29
CA MET A 1 23.29 -3.68 -2.54
C MET A 1 22.06 -4.55 -2.30
N ASN A 2 21.10 -4.09 -1.48
CA ASN A 2 19.85 -4.80 -1.21
C ASN A 2 18.86 -4.58 -2.38
N LYS A 3 18.30 -5.66 -2.95
CA LYS A 3 17.33 -5.60 -4.06
C LYS A 3 15.99 -4.94 -3.69
N HIS A 4 15.74 -4.74 -2.40
CA HIS A 4 14.53 -4.11 -1.88
C HIS A 4 14.72 -2.65 -1.48
N TRP A 5 15.94 -2.10 -1.63
CA TRP A 5 16.21 -0.72 -1.29
C TRP A 5 15.45 0.24 -2.21
N GLY A 6 14.81 1.25 -1.63
CA GLY A 6 14.07 2.27 -2.36
C GLY A 6 12.71 1.82 -2.89
N ILE A 7 12.20 0.63 -2.58
CA ILE A 7 10.82 0.26 -2.95
C ILE A 7 9.86 0.96 -2.00
N GLU A 8 9.09 1.93 -2.52
CA GLU A 8 7.98 2.55 -1.81
C GLU A 8 6.67 1.90 -2.25
N LYS A 9 5.78 1.63 -1.30
CA LYS A 9 4.40 1.22 -1.57
C LYS A 9 3.47 2.23 -0.93
N ARG A 10 2.53 2.78 -1.71
CA ARG A 10 1.61 3.82 -1.21
C ARG A 10 0.22 3.63 -1.78
N ALA A 11 -0.79 4.06 -1.03
CA ALA A 11 -2.14 4.15 -1.55
C ALA A 11 -2.18 5.20 -2.67
N SER A 12 -2.95 4.93 -3.72
CA SER A 12 -3.20 5.91 -4.78
C SER A 12 -3.85 7.17 -4.21
N PHE A 13 -3.67 8.31 -4.87
CA PHE A 13 -4.31 9.58 -4.48
C PHE A 13 -5.83 9.35 -4.29
N PRO A 14 -6.43 9.79 -3.16
CA PRO A 14 -5.97 10.79 -2.18
C PRO A 14 -5.03 10.27 -1.06
N GLY A 15 -4.42 9.09 -1.21
CA GLY A 15 -3.51 8.52 -0.21
C GLY A 15 -4.23 7.74 0.89
N VAL A 16 -5.50 7.40 0.66
CA VAL A 16 -6.34 6.61 1.59
C VAL A 16 -6.59 5.25 0.97
N ARG A 17 -6.60 4.23 1.83
CA ARG A 17 -6.94 2.86 1.49
C ARG A 17 -8.06 2.39 2.41
N ALA A 18 -9.25 2.24 1.87
CA ALA A 18 -10.37 1.70 2.62
C ALA A 18 -10.23 0.17 2.73
N LEU A 19 -10.56 -0.38 3.91
CA LEU A 19 -10.50 -1.82 4.20
C LEU A 19 -11.87 -2.41 4.51
N ALA A 20 -12.80 -1.58 4.97
CA ALA A 20 -14.16 -1.95 5.32
C ALA A 20 -14.99 -0.66 5.46
N ASP A 21 -16.30 -0.79 5.34
CA ASP A 21 -17.24 0.30 5.61
C ASP A 21 -17.82 0.17 7.02
N PHE A 22 -18.12 1.29 7.66
CA PHE A 22 -18.85 1.26 8.93
C PHE A 22 -20.26 0.72 8.69
N TYR A 23 -20.66 -0.26 9.49
CA TYR A 23 -21.98 -0.87 9.40
C TYR A 23 -22.86 -0.54 10.61
N GLY A 24 -22.28 -0.48 11.80
CA GLY A 24 -23.03 -0.19 13.02
C GLY A 24 -22.24 -0.42 14.30
N VAL A 25 -22.94 -0.40 15.43
CA VAL A 25 -22.41 -0.76 16.75
C VAL A 25 -23.32 -1.83 17.33
N ASP A 26 -22.74 -2.92 17.82
CA ASP A 26 -23.47 -3.97 18.54
C ASP A 26 -24.05 -3.39 19.84
N PRO A 27 -25.37 -3.34 20.03
CA PRO A 27 -25.98 -2.74 21.21
C PRO A 27 -25.73 -3.52 22.50
N ALA A 28 -25.39 -4.82 22.43
CA ALA A 28 -25.13 -5.63 23.62
C ALA A 28 -23.69 -5.47 24.12
N THR A 29 -22.73 -5.26 23.21
CA THR A 29 -21.29 -5.23 23.55
C THR A 29 -20.63 -3.88 23.34
N GLY A 30 -21.29 -2.94 22.66
CA GLY A 30 -20.73 -1.64 22.28
C GLY A 30 -19.64 -1.72 21.22
N LYS A 31 -19.44 -2.88 20.58
CA LYS A 31 -18.39 -3.07 19.58
C LYS A 31 -18.80 -2.55 18.22
N TYR A 32 -17.86 -1.95 17.50
CA TYR A 32 -18.07 -1.53 16.12
C TYR A 32 -18.16 -2.73 15.18
N ILE A 33 -19.12 -2.68 14.27
CA ILE A 33 -19.34 -3.65 13.20
C ILE A 33 -18.93 -2.99 11.89
N TYR A 34 -18.13 -3.71 11.11
CA TYR A 34 -17.64 -3.26 9.81
C TYR A 34 -18.06 -4.25 8.73
N ASP A 35 -18.46 -3.73 7.58
CA ASP A 35 -18.81 -4.52 6.40
C ASP A 35 -17.63 -4.58 5.43
N ILE A 36 -17.30 -5.79 5.00
CA ILE A 36 -16.25 -6.11 4.03
C ILE A 36 -16.80 -6.78 2.76
N GLY A 37 -18.13 -6.92 2.64
CA GLY A 37 -18.80 -7.58 1.53
C GLY A 37 -19.08 -6.69 0.33
N GLY A 38 -18.87 -5.37 0.45
CA GLY A 38 -19.02 -4.44 -0.66
C GLY A 38 -18.07 -4.76 -1.81
N SER A 39 -18.48 -4.44 -3.05
CA SER A 39 -17.70 -4.71 -4.27
C SER A 39 -16.31 -4.06 -4.29
N ASN A 40 -16.04 -3.12 -3.38
CA ASN A 40 -14.74 -2.46 -3.20
C ASN A 40 -13.71 -3.35 -2.47
N TYR A 41 -14.16 -4.42 -1.80
CA TYR A 41 -13.35 -5.24 -0.91
C TYR A 41 -13.41 -6.73 -1.23
N THR A 42 -14.09 -7.12 -2.31
CA THR A 42 -14.26 -8.52 -2.71
C THR A 42 -13.71 -8.77 -4.11
N ASP A 43 -12.98 -9.87 -4.30
CA ASP A 43 -12.55 -10.31 -5.61
C ASP A 43 -13.72 -10.91 -6.43
N LYS A 44 -13.45 -11.28 -7.68
CA LYS A 44 -14.44 -11.92 -8.57
C LYS A 44 -14.98 -13.26 -8.05
N ASN A 45 -14.27 -13.88 -7.11
CA ASN A 45 -14.64 -15.15 -6.50
C ASN A 45 -15.34 -14.96 -5.15
N GLY A 46 -15.60 -13.71 -4.72
CA GLY A 46 -16.25 -13.38 -3.46
C GLY A 46 -15.32 -13.44 -2.24
N ASN A 47 -14.01 -13.56 -2.42
CA ASN A 47 -13.06 -13.51 -1.31
C ASN A 47 -12.73 -12.07 -0.93
N TYR A 48 -12.45 -11.84 0.35
CA TYR A 48 -11.97 -10.54 0.82
C TYR A 48 -10.61 -10.20 0.17
N ALA A 49 -10.61 -9.12 -0.61
CA ALA A 49 -9.49 -8.58 -1.36
C ALA A 49 -9.57 -7.04 -1.32
N PRO A 50 -9.18 -6.40 -0.20
CA PRO A 50 -9.21 -4.94 -0.08
C PRO A 50 -8.22 -4.28 -1.06
N GLN A 51 -8.46 -3.01 -1.42
CA GLN A 51 -7.65 -2.23 -2.36
C GLN A 51 -6.14 -2.50 -2.20
N THR A 52 -5.40 -2.67 -3.28
CA THR A 52 -3.95 -2.97 -3.18
C THR A 52 -3.14 -1.73 -2.79
N LEU A 53 -1.98 -1.94 -2.16
CA LEU A 53 -0.94 -0.92 -2.04
C LEU A 53 0.04 -1.09 -3.21
N PRO A 54 -0.17 -0.38 -4.34
CA PRO A 54 0.75 -0.48 -5.46
C PRO A 54 2.16 -0.03 -5.04
N ILE A 55 3.15 -0.57 -5.75
CA ILE A 55 4.49 0.03 -5.70
C ILE A 55 4.35 1.41 -6.32
N TYR A 56 4.88 2.40 -5.62
CA TYR A 56 4.98 3.74 -6.18
C TYR A 56 6.17 3.76 -7.14
N ASP A 57 5.85 3.64 -8.42
CA ASP A 57 6.77 3.72 -9.54
C ASP A 57 6.11 4.48 -10.70
N ASP A 58 6.93 4.91 -11.66
CA ASP A 58 6.46 5.63 -12.88
C ASP A 58 5.72 4.68 -13.85
N SER A 59 5.53 3.41 -13.48
CA SER A 59 4.89 2.39 -14.33
C SER A 59 3.41 2.68 -14.61
N TYR A 60 2.80 3.63 -13.90
CA TYR A 60 1.39 4.01 -14.05
C TYR A 60 1.14 5.25 -14.91
N GLY A 61 2.18 5.83 -15.53
CA GLY A 61 2.00 6.96 -16.45
C GLY A 61 1.43 8.22 -15.79
N THR A 62 1.61 8.37 -14.48
CA THR A 62 1.12 9.52 -13.69
C THR A 62 1.96 10.78 -13.91
N GLY A 63 3.12 10.67 -14.59
CA GLY A 63 4.07 11.77 -14.75
C GLY A 63 4.79 12.12 -13.44
N ASP A 64 4.73 11.23 -12.45
CA ASP A 64 5.40 11.42 -11.16
C ASP A 64 6.92 11.24 -11.35
N LEU A 65 7.67 12.32 -11.19
CA LEU A 65 9.13 12.29 -11.20
C LEU A 65 9.65 11.63 -9.91
N ILE A 66 9.96 10.33 -9.97
CA ILE A 66 10.47 9.56 -8.83
C ILE A 66 12.00 9.49 -8.91
N GLN A 67 12.71 10.13 -7.98
CA GLN A 67 14.17 10.08 -7.88
C GLN A 67 14.64 9.26 -6.68
N ARG A 68 15.53 8.29 -6.90
CA ARG A 68 16.13 7.43 -5.86
C ARG A 68 17.61 7.25 -6.15
N TRP A 69 18.49 7.56 -5.19
CA TRP A 69 19.94 7.44 -5.35
C TRP A 69 20.58 6.68 -4.18
N SER A 70 21.54 5.80 -4.47
CA SER A 70 22.35 5.13 -3.45
C SER A 70 23.81 5.06 -3.91
N VAL A 71 24.72 5.18 -2.96
CA VAL A 71 26.16 5.14 -3.20
C VAL A 71 26.77 4.15 -2.21
N GLN A 72 27.45 3.12 -2.74
CA GLN A 72 28.20 2.15 -1.93
C GLN A 72 29.70 2.33 -2.21
N LEU A 73 30.44 2.84 -1.24
CA LEU A 73 31.90 3.06 -1.35
C LEU A 73 32.66 1.97 -0.60
N THR A 74 33.70 1.44 -1.22
CA THR A 74 34.69 0.59 -0.55
C THR A 74 36.06 1.15 -0.84
N VAL A 75 36.69 1.75 0.17
CA VAL A 75 38.00 2.38 0.04
C VAL A 75 39.06 1.43 0.60
N ARG A 76 40.09 1.14 -0.20
CA ARG A 76 41.29 0.45 0.27
C ARG A 76 42.47 1.36 0.02
N TYR A 77 43.10 1.79 1.09
CA TYR A 77 44.32 2.58 1.06
C TYR A 77 45.52 1.67 1.37
N LYS A 78 46.63 1.86 0.64
CA LYS A 78 47.93 1.25 0.93
C LYS A 78 48.98 2.36 0.96
N PHE A 79 49.80 2.34 2.00
CA PHE A 79 50.95 3.22 2.17
C PHE A 79 52.05 2.88 1.16
#